data_AF-A0AAP0CLN7-F1
#
_entry.id   AF-A0AAP0CLN7-F1
#
_cell.length_a   1.000
_cell.length_b   1.000
_cell.length_c   1.000
_cell.angle_alpha   90.00
_cell.angle_beta   90.00
_cell.angle_gamma   90.00
#
_symmetry.space_group_name_H-M   'P 1'
#
loop_
_entity.id
_entity.type
_entity.pdbx_description
1 polymer ?
#
loop_
_entity_poly.entity_id
_entity_poly.type
_entity_poly.pdbx_seq_one_letter_code
_entity_poly.pdbx_strand_id
1 'polypeptide(L)'
;MAKTVAELVFIPAPGVGHIMSTIELAKLLVSRDQSLSVNVLLVNPPYHVIALTTYIASLATNTNERIRFTQLPQDETPPTINPKAFVTSFYEYINSHCKYVRDIMADMINIQTGSPRVVGFVVDALCVGMIDVANEFNVPTYVFFTSNAAFLGFKLYIETLCVDQNQNVIDQLSNSEGEMVFPCFVNPVPQKVVRTVSRIDEGLDFLLYYFQEIRKAKGIMVNTFLELETHVIKSFPDTNFPLVYPVGPILNLDGVAGKADDKDVLSWLDGQPPSSVVVLCFGSMGSFNEVQVKEIACGLERSGHRFVWSLRLPPPLEQSRDVHYDDPRVLLPDGFLERTNSMLESLWFGVPTATWPLYAEQQLNAFEMVVELRLAVDFKMDYKMDLFNPDTNKVIVSTEEVEGGIRRLMEDNEVRAKVKEMSKLSRATMAKGGSSYTSVDYLVKEIKSNTI
;
A
#
# COMPACT_ATOMS: atom_id res chain seq x y z
N MET A 1 -6.47 -31.84 26.05
CA MET A 1 -5.25 -31.28 25.44
C MET A 1 -5.47 -29.79 25.32
N ALA A 2 -4.62 -28.95 25.93
CA ALA A 2 -4.66 -27.51 25.67
C ALA A 2 -4.44 -27.31 24.16
N LYS A 3 -5.33 -26.57 23.48
CA LYS A 3 -5.13 -26.23 22.08
C LYS A 3 -3.88 -25.37 21.99
N THR A 4 -2.79 -25.90 21.43
CA THR A 4 -1.61 -25.10 21.11
C THR A 4 -2.03 -23.99 20.16
N VAL A 5 -1.79 -22.74 20.54
CA VAL A 5 -2.05 -21.57 19.70
C VAL A 5 -0.99 -21.54 18.60
N ALA A 6 -1.41 -21.34 17.36
CA ALA A 6 -0.52 -21.17 16.22
C ALA A 6 -0.22 -19.67 16.05
N GLU A 7 1.06 -19.31 16.00
CA GLU A 7 1.51 -17.93 15.94
C GLU A 7 2.08 -17.58 14.57
N LEU A 8 1.68 -16.42 14.06
CA LEU A 8 2.29 -15.82 12.88
C LEU A 8 3.18 -14.65 13.29
N VAL A 9 4.32 -14.53 12.59
CA VAL A 9 5.22 -13.38 12.74
C VAL A 9 5.00 -12.44 11.55
N PHE A 10 4.52 -11.24 11.83
CA PHE A 10 4.22 -10.22 10.82
C PHE A 10 5.33 -9.18 10.78
N ILE A 11 5.81 -8.83 9.59
CA ILE A 11 6.88 -7.83 9.42
C ILE A 11 6.44 -6.82 8.34
N PRO A 12 5.69 -5.77 8.71
CA PRO A 12 5.32 -4.70 7.80
C PRO A 12 6.51 -3.82 7.42
N ALA A 13 6.47 -3.23 6.23
CA ALA A 13 7.38 -2.14 5.90
C ALA A 13 7.03 -0.88 6.72
N PRO A 14 8.02 -0.07 7.13
CA PRO A 14 7.80 1.10 7.99
C PRO A 14 7.22 2.30 7.22
N GLY A 15 5.98 2.15 6.75
CA GLY A 15 5.18 3.17 6.09
C GLY A 15 3.71 3.03 6.45
N VAL A 16 2.97 4.14 6.50
CA VAL A 16 1.60 4.14 7.05
C VAL A 16 0.68 3.15 6.33
N GLY A 17 0.64 3.19 4.98
CA GLY A 17 -0.20 2.29 4.19
C GLY A 17 0.17 0.81 4.35
N HIS A 18 1.45 0.53 4.63
CA HIS A 18 1.95 -0.83 4.83
C HIS A 18 1.62 -1.37 6.23
N ILE A 19 1.93 -0.59 7.28
CA ILE A 19 1.65 -0.99 8.67
C ILE A 19 0.14 -1.17 8.88
N MET A 20 -0.68 -0.22 8.44
CA MET A 20 -2.13 -0.26 8.68
C MET A 20 -2.78 -1.47 8.03
N SER A 21 -2.53 -1.68 6.74
CA SER A 21 -3.08 -2.83 6.02
C SER A 21 -2.62 -4.15 6.62
N THR A 22 -1.36 -4.24 7.07
CA THR A 22 -0.81 -5.42 7.72
C THR A 22 -1.48 -5.72 9.06
N ILE A 23 -1.79 -4.68 9.85
CA ILE A 23 -2.52 -4.82 11.12
C ILE A 23 -3.96 -5.25 10.89
N GLU A 24 -4.64 -4.68 9.90
CA GLU A 24 -6.00 -5.06 9.56
C GLU A 24 -6.06 -6.49 8.99
N LEU A 25 -5.05 -6.92 8.24
CA LEU A 25 -4.88 -8.32 7.85
C LEU A 25 -4.70 -9.22 9.08
N ALA A 26 -3.86 -8.83 10.04
CA ALA A 26 -3.67 -9.59 11.28
C ALA A 26 -4.99 -9.74 12.04
N LYS A 27 -5.76 -8.66 12.20
CA LYS A 27 -7.11 -8.67 12.78
C LYS A 27 -8.05 -9.60 12.02
N LEU A 28 -8.02 -9.55 10.68
CA LEU A 28 -8.83 -10.41 9.83
C LEU A 28 -8.52 -11.89 10.05
N LEU A 29 -7.24 -12.28 10.06
CA LEU A 29 -6.82 -13.67 10.27
C LEU A 29 -7.20 -14.18 11.66
N VAL A 30 -6.90 -13.43 12.73
CA VAL A 30 -7.25 -13.87 14.09
C VAL A 30 -8.77 -13.88 14.29
N SER A 31 -9.53 -12.96 13.68
CA SER A 31 -10.99 -13.00 13.76
C SER A 31 -11.57 -14.27 13.11
N ARG A 32 -10.90 -14.79 12.09
CA ARG A 32 -11.33 -15.98 11.34
C ARG A 32 -11.13 -17.27 12.12
N ASP A 33 -10.03 -17.37 12.89
CA ASP A 33 -9.74 -18.56 13.68
C ASP A 33 -9.16 -18.20 15.05
N GLN A 34 -9.87 -18.64 16.10
CA GLN A 34 -9.54 -18.34 17.49
C GLN A 34 -8.25 -19.04 17.96
N SER A 35 -7.72 -20.00 17.21
CA SER A 35 -6.42 -20.63 17.52
C SER A 35 -5.21 -19.91 16.92
N LEU A 36 -5.41 -18.75 16.28
CA LEU A 36 -4.32 -17.94 15.74
C LEU A 36 -3.98 -16.77 16.67
N SER A 37 -2.69 -16.54 16.86
CA SER A 37 -2.11 -15.30 17.38
C SER A 37 -1.16 -14.69 16.36
N VAL A 38 -0.91 -13.39 16.49
CA VAL A 38 0.03 -12.65 15.64
C VAL A 38 0.98 -11.84 16.51
N ASN A 39 2.26 -11.90 16.18
CA ASN A 39 3.27 -10.97 16.69
C ASN A 39 3.76 -10.09 15.54
N VAL A 40 3.50 -8.79 15.60
CA VAL A 40 3.89 -7.81 14.59
C VAL A 40 5.21 -7.17 15.01
N LEU A 41 6.27 -7.44 14.25
CA LEU A 41 7.60 -6.87 14.46
C LEU A 41 7.71 -5.55 13.70
N LEU A 42 7.76 -4.44 14.43
CA LEU A 42 7.74 -3.09 13.87
C LEU A 42 9.15 -2.53 13.75
N VAL A 43 9.56 -2.25 12.51
CA VAL A 43 10.79 -1.51 12.20
C VAL A 43 10.50 0.00 12.31
N ASN A 44 11.42 0.78 12.88
CA ASN A 44 11.29 2.24 12.87
C ASN A 44 11.51 2.78 11.45
N PRO A 45 10.84 3.87 11.04
CA PRO A 45 11.09 4.45 9.73
C PRO A 45 12.53 5.02 9.66
N PRO A 46 13.24 4.84 8.52
CA PRO A 46 14.57 5.40 8.32
C PRO A 46 14.59 6.92 8.09
N TYR A 47 13.43 7.56 8.20
CA TYR A 47 13.20 8.99 8.00
C TYR A 47 12.36 9.51 9.18
N HIS A 48 12.61 10.74 9.62
CA HIS A 48 11.89 11.32 10.74
C HIS A 48 10.45 11.64 10.36
N VAL A 49 9.49 10.82 10.81
CA VAL A 49 8.05 11.10 10.73
C VAL A 49 7.46 10.94 12.12
N ILE A 50 7.36 12.05 12.87
CA ILE A 50 6.93 12.03 14.28
C ILE A 50 5.61 11.28 14.43
N ALA A 51 4.61 11.57 13.60
CA ALA A 51 3.30 10.92 13.65
C ALA A 51 3.40 9.38 13.54
N LEU A 52 4.20 8.88 12.59
CA LEU A 52 4.39 7.44 12.40
C LEU A 52 5.16 6.80 13.57
N THR A 53 6.22 7.45 14.03
CA THR A 53 7.01 6.96 15.18
C THR A 53 6.16 6.93 16.46
N THR A 54 5.36 7.98 16.72
CA THR A 54 4.42 8.03 17.83
C THR A 54 3.35 6.96 17.71
N TYR A 55 2.82 6.73 16.50
CA TYR A 55 1.86 5.67 16.26
C TYR A 55 2.45 4.28 16.54
N ILE A 56 3.65 3.97 16.02
CA ILE A 56 4.37 2.72 16.30
C ILE A 56 4.57 2.53 17.81
N ALA A 57 5.01 3.56 18.52
CA ALA A 57 5.18 3.51 19.96
C ALA A 57 3.85 3.26 20.70
N SER A 58 2.73 3.83 20.21
CA SER A 58 1.40 3.61 20.78
C SER A 58 0.84 2.20 20.56
N LEU A 59 1.26 1.52 19.50
CA LEU A 59 0.89 0.12 19.25
C LEU A 59 1.57 -0.82 20.24
N ALA A 60 2.84 -0.56 20.55
CA ALA A 60 3.61 -1.34 21.52
C ALA A 60 2.97 -1.32 22.93
N THR A 61 2.23 -0.26 23.27
CA THR A 61 1.54 -0.15 24.56
C THR A 61 0.11 -0.69 24.55
N ASN A 62 -0.53 -0.79 23.38
CA ASN A 62 -1.91 -1.26 23.21
C ASN A 62 -1.96 -2.67 22.61
N THR A 63 -1.46 -3.67 23.35
CA THR A 63 -1.50 -5.06 22.91
C THR A 63 -2.85 -5.72 23.23
N ASN A 64 -3.34 -6.54 22.31
CA ASN A 64 -4.49 -7.43 22.53
C ASN A 64 -3.96 -8.83 22.88
N GLU A 65 -4.73 -9.66 23.59
CA GLU A 65 -4.34 -11.04 23.93
C GLU A 65 -3.87 -11.87 22.71
N ARG A 66 -4.36 -11.56 21.49
CA ARG A 66 -4.05 -12.32 20.27
C ARG A 66 -3.21 -11.57 19.24
N ILE A 67 -3.01 -10.26 19.40
CA ILE A 67 -2.15 -9.45 18.52
C ILE A 67 -1.19 -8.67 19.39
N ARG A 68 0.09 -9.02 19.28
CA ARG A 68 1.20 -8.39 20.00
C ARG A 68 2.01 -7.55 19.04
N PHE A 69 2.59 -6.48 19.56
CA PHE A 69 3.45 -5.57 18.81
C PHE A 69 4.82 -5.53 19.50
N THR A 70 5.87 -5.81 18.75
CA THR A 70 7.25 -5.76 19.22
C THR A 70 8.02 -4.79 18.35
N GLN A 71 8.46 -3.68 18.94
CA GLN A 71 9.34 -2.75 18.25
C GLN A 71 10.75 -3.34 18.18
N LEU A 72 11.33 -3.38 16.97
CA LEU A 72 12.69 -3.87 16.78
C LEU A 72 13.71 -2.82 17.24
N PRO A 73 14.84 -3.25 17.83
CA PRO A 73 15.97 -2.36 18.06
C PRO A 73 16.52 -1.78 16.75
N GLN A 74 17.27 -0.69 16.86
CA GLN A 74 17.95 -0.05 15.76
C GLN A 74 19.42 0.18 16.14
N ASP A 75 20.33 -0.04 15.18
CA ASP A 75 21.75 0.23 15.37
C ASP A 75 22.01 1.71 15.63
N GLU A 76 23.09 2.02 16.35
CA GLU A 76 23.55 3.41 16.56
C GLU A 76 23.85 4.11 15.23
N THR A 77 24.36 3.35 14.23
CA THR A 77 24.68 3.84 12.89
C THR A 77 24.02 2.94 11.83
N PRO A 78 22.71 3.14 11.56
CA PRO A 78 22.00 2.36 10.56
C PRO A 78 22.42 2.78 9.13
N PRO A 79 22.19 1.93 8.11
CA PRO A 79 22.34 2.32 6.71
C PRO A 79 21.54 3.60 6.40
N THR A 80 22.13 4.52 5.65
CA THR A 80 21.50 5.80 5.31
C THR A 80 20.69 5.69 4.03
N ILE A 81 19.55 6.39 3.98
CA ILE A 81 18.73 6.45 2.76
C ILE A 81 19.41 7.34 1.74
N ASN A 82 19.57 6.81 0.53
CA ASN A 82 20.05 7.53 -0.63
C ASN A 82 18.86 7.94 -1.51
N PRO A 83 18.52 9.24 -1.61
CA PRO A 83 17.46 9.75 -2.48
C PRO A 83 17.52 9.28 -3.95
N LYS A 84 18.72 9.05 -4.49
CA LYS A 84 18.94 8.63 -5.89
C LYS A 84 18.87 7.12 -6.09
N ALA A 85 18.88 6.35 -5.00
CA ALA A 85 18.79 4.89 -5.00
C ALA A 85 17.90 4.48 -3.81
N PHE A 86 16.70 5.06 -3.77
CA PHE A 86 15.84 4.99 -2.59
C PHE A 86 15.48 3.54 -2.28
N VAL A 87 15.10 2.76 -3.30
CA VAL A 87 14.65 1.38 -3.10
C VAL A 87 15.80 0.51 -2.59
N THR A 88 16.99 0.61 -3.20
CA THR A 88 18.17 -0.17 -2.78
C THR A 88 18.60 0.19 -1.35
N SER A 89 18.76 1.47 -1.04
CA SER A 89 19.17 1.91 0.31
C SER A 89 18.10 1.64 1.37
N PHE A 90 16.82 1.71 1.02
CA PHE A 90 15.72 1.30 1.89
C PHE A 90 15.78 -0.20 2.20
N TYR A 91 16.07 -1.03 1.19
CA TYR A 91 16.24 -2.47 1.39
C TYR A 91 17.43 -2.80 2.29
N GLU A 92 18.57 -2.15 2.07
CA GLU A 92 19.74 -2.28 2.96
C GLU A 92 19.41 -1.92 4.41
N TYR A 93 18.63 -0.85 4.60
CA TYR A 93 18.13 -0.45 5.92
C TYR A 93 17.22 -1.52 6.54
N ILE A 94 16.26 -2.09 5.80
CA ILE A 94 15.41 -3.16 6.32
C ILE A 94 16.25 -4.39 6.68
N ASN A 95 17.21 -4.77 5.83
CA ASN A 95 18.05 -5.94 6.05
C ASN A 95 18.99 -5.82 7.26
N SER A 96 19.36 -4.61 7.67
CA SER A 96 20.13 -4.44 8.92
C SER A 96 19.36 -4.92 10.16
N HIS A 97 18.04 -5.03 10.08
CA HIS A 97 17.17 -5.50 11.16
C HIS A 97 16.99 -7.03 11.18
N CYS A 98 17.44 -7.76 10.15
CA CYS A 98 17.32 -9.22 10.08
C CYS A 98 17.96 -9.92 11.30
N LYS A 99 19.03 -9.35 11.87
CA LYS A 99 19.68 -9.88 13.10
C LYS A 99 18.75 -9.87 14.30
N TYR A 100 17.98 -8.80 14.51
CA TYR A 100 17.05 -8.73 15.64
C TYR A 100 15.87 -9.66 15.47
N VAL A 101 15.38 -9.84 14.23
CA VAL A 101 14.34 -10.83 13.93
C VAL A 101 14.85 -12.24 14.22
N ARG A 102 16.10 -12.55 13.86
CA ARG A 102 16.75 -13.83 14.17
C ARG A 102 16.84 -14.09 15.67
N ASP A 103 17.27 -13.10 16.46
CA ASP A 103 17.36 -13.22 17.91
C ASP A 103 15.98 -13.49 18.54
N ILE A 104 14.96 -12.72 18.13
CA ILE A 104 13.57 -12.90 18.58
C ILE A 104 13.03 -14.28 18.21
N MET A 105 13.33 -14.77 17.01
CA MET A 105 12.93 -16.12 16.56
C MET A 105 13.59 -17.22 17.37
N ALA A 106 14.90 -17.10 17.64
CA ALA A 106 15.62 -18.04 18.49
C ALA A 106 14.98 -18.12 19.88
N ASP A 107 14.63 -16.97 20.47
CA ASP A 107 13.94 -16.93 21.76
C ASP A 107 12.56 -17.58 21.69
N MET A 108 11.74 -17.25 20.69
CA MET A 108 10.38 -17.82 20.55
C MET A 108 10.39 -19.34 20.38
N ILE A 109 11.38 -19.89 19.69
CA ILE A 109 11.51 -21.34 19.47
C ILE A 109 12.10 -22.06 20.69
N ASN A 110 13.00 -21.41 21.44
CA ASN A 110 13.65 -22.01 22.61
C ASN A 110 12.73 -22.12 23.85
N ILE A 111 11.62 -21.39 23.93
CA ILE A 111 10.70 -21.46 25.07
C ILE A 111 9.87 -22.77 25.03
N GLN A 112 10.15 -23.69 25.97
CA GLN A 112 9.51 -25.02 26.05
C GLN A 112 8.13 -25.04 26.75
N THR A 113 7.29 -25.96 26.27
CA THR A 113 5.96 -26.42 26.76
C THR A 113 4.95 -25.32 27.12
N GLY A 114 4.05 -25.02 26.17
CA GLY A 114 2.89 -24.14 26.37
C GLY A 114 2.92 -22.86 25.53
N SER A 115 4.07 -22.53 24.93
CA SER A 115 4.21 -21.39 24.03
C SER A 115 3.48 -21.59 22.70
N PRO A 116 3.04 -20.49 22.07
CA PRO A 116 2.51 -20.54 20.71
C PRO A 116 3.54 -21.16 19.76
N ARG A 117 3.11 -22.09 18.92
CA ARG A 117 3.97 -22.63 17.85
C ARG A 117 3.97 -21.62 16.73
N VAL A 118 5.12 -21.03 16.40
CA VAL A 118 5.25 -20.22 15.19
C VAL A 118 4.90 -21.11 14.00
N VAL A 119 4.04 -20.69 13.08
CA VAL A 119 3.60 -21.48 11.91
C VAL A 119 3.85 -20.79 10.58
N GLY A 120 4.26 -19.53 10.59
CA GLY A 120 4.54 -18.81 9.35
C GLY A 120 4.97 -17.37 9.57
N PHE A 121 5.68 -16.84 8.59
CA PHE A 121 5.95 -15.42 8.46
C PHE A 121 4.94 -14.80 7.51
N VAL A 122 4.53 -13.56 7.79
CA VAL A 122 3.86 -12.69 6.83
C VAL A 122 4.72 -11.44 6.68
N VAL A 123 5.44 -11.35 5.57
CA VAL A 123 6.37 -10.25 5.31
C VAL A 123 5.76 -9.30 4.30
N ASP A 124 5.90 -8.00 4.53
CA ASP A 124 5.61 -7.03 3.48
C ASP A 124 6.49 -7.31 2.26
N ALA A 125 5.98 -7.03 1.07
CA ALA A 125 6.76 -7.17 -0.15
C ALA A 125 8.08 -6.37 -0.05
N LEU A 126 8.12 -5.19 0.59
CA LEU A 126 9.35 -4.41 0.81
C LEU A 126 10.31 -4.99 1.86
N CYS A 127 9.95 -6.11 2.52
CA CYS A 127 10.72 -6.76 3.58
C CYS A 127 11.17 -8.18 3.22
N VAL A 128 11.34 -8.48 1.91
CA VAL A 128 11.67 -9.82 1.41
C VAL A 128 12.98 -10.41 1.95
N GLY A 129 13.93 -9.60 2.43
CA GLY A 129 15.14 -10.11 3.10
C GLY A 129 14.86 -10.89 4.39
N MET A 130 13.64 -10.78 4.95
CA MET A 130 13.19 -11.57 6.09
C MET A 130 12.82 -13.02 5.71
N ILE A 131 12.67 -13.33 4.42
CA ILE A 131 12.40 -14.70 3.94
C ILE A 131 13.56 -15.62 4.31
N ASP A 132 14.80 -15.18 4.11
CA ASP A 132 15.98 -15.97 4.46
C ASP A 132 16.07 -16.22 5.96
N VAL A 133 15.72 -15.23 6.80
CA VAL A 133 15.64 -15.41 8.26
C VAL A 133 14.61 -16.48 8.62
N ALA A 134 13.42 -16.46 8.02
CA ALA A 134 12.40 -17.50 8.27
C ALA A 134 12.88 -18.90 7.86
N ASN A 135 13.60 -18.99 6.74
CA ASN A 135 14.15 -20.25 6.22
C ASN A 135 15.19 -20.87 7.17
N GLU A 136 15.99 -20.07 7.88
CA GLU A 136 16.94 -20.56 8.89
C GLU A 136 16.25 -21.36 10.02
N PHE A 137 14.99 -21.04 10.30
CA PHE A 137 14.17 -21.72 11.30
C PHE A 137 13.17 -22.73 10.71
N ASN A 138 13.25 -23.01 9.41
CA ASN A 138 12.31 -23.87 8.67
C ASN A 138 10.85 -23.41 8.79
N VAL A 139 10.63 -22.09 8.85
CA VAL A 139 9.29 -21.50 8.93
C VAL A 139 8.88 -20.97 7.55
N PRO A 140 7.72 -21.37 7.00
CA PRO A 140 7.29 -20.90 5.69
C PRO A 140 6.93 -19.40 5.72
N THR A 141 7.24 -18.69 4.64
CA THR A 141 6.91 -17.26 4.50
C THR A 141 5.78 -17.05 3.50
N TYR A 142 4.84 -16.19 3.85
CA TYR A 142 3.86 -15.61 2.95
C TYR A 142 4.21 -14.14 2.74
N VAL A 143 4.11 -13.66 1.51
CA VAL A 143 4.29 -12.23 1.21
C VAL A 143 2.93 -11.54 1.27
N PHE A 144 2.83 -10.41 1.95
CA PHE A 144 1.68 -9.52 1.86
C PHE A 144 2.02 -8.35 0.94
N PHE A 145 1.36 -8.35 -0.22
CA PHE A 145 1.44 -7.30 -1.22
C PHE A 145 0.33 -6.30 -0.94
N THR A 146 0.70 -5.14 -0.41
CA THR A 146 -0.22 -4.10 0.07
C THR A 146 -0.90 -3.33 -1.06
N SER A 147 -0.37 -3.46 -2.28
CA SER A 147 -0.92 -2.93 -3.53
C SER A 147 -1.88 -3.93 -4.21
N ASN A 148 -2.21 -3.68 -5.47
CA ASN A 148 -3.19 -4.45 -6.25
C ASN A 148 -2.55 -5.62 -7.04
N ALA A 149 -3.39 -6.51 -7.57
CA ALA A 149 -2.94 -7.66 -8.35
C ALA A 149 -2.39 -7.27 -9.71
N ALA A 150 -2.89 -6.20 -10.33
CA ALA A 150 -2.44 -5.69 -11.62
C ALA A 150 -0.98 -5.23 -11.56
N PHE A 151 -0.60 -4.51 -10.51
CA PHE A 151 0.79 -4.10 -10.28
C PHE A 151 1.70 -5.29 -9.96
N LEU A 152 1.21 -6.25 -9.17
CA LEU A 152 1.92 -7.52 -8.95
C LEU A 152 2.18 -8.20 -10.30
N GLY A 153 1.13 -8.45 -11.09
CA GLY A 153 1.22 -9.09 -12.41
C GLY A 153 2.14 -8.36 -13.38
N PHE A 154 2.13 -7.03 -13.38
CA PHE A 154 3.03 -6.20 -14.18
C PHE A 154 4.50 -6.48 -13.82
N LYS A 155 4.82 -6.52 -12.52
CA LYS A 155 6.18 -6.78 -12.05
C LYS A 155 6.61 -8.23 -12.29
N LEU A 156 5.71 -9.19 -12.08
CA LEU A 156 5.99 -10.59 -12.37
C LEU A 156 6.28 -10.81 -13.85
N TYR A 157 5.54 -10.14 -14.74
CA TYR A 157 5.78 -10.24 -16.18
C TYR A 157 7.15 -9.69 -16.59
N ILE A 158 7.55 -8.52 -16.06
CA ILE A 158 8.88 -7.95 -16.29
C ILE A 158 9.97 -8.92 -15.80
N GLU A 159 9.81 -9.46 -14.59
CA GLU A 159 10.77 -10.43 -14.06
C GLU A 159 10.84 -11.69 -14.92
N THR A 160 9.73 -12.26 -15.37
CA THR A 160 9.71 -13.42 -16.29
C THR A 160 10.44 -13.12 -17.60
N LEU A 161 10.23 -11.94 -18.20
CA LEU A 161 10.94 -11.55 -19.43
C LEU A 161 12.46 -11.48 -19.20
N CYS A 162 12.89 -10.89 -18.09
CA CYS A 162 14.31 -10.74 -17.78
C CYS A 162 14.98 -12.05 -17.34
N VAL A 163 14.36 -12.80 -16.44
CA VAL A 163 14.97 -13.95 -15.74
C VAL A 163 14.72 -15.24 -16.50
N ASP A 164 13.45 -15.55 -16.84
CA ASP A 164 13.11 -16.82 -17.47
C ASP A 164 13.39 -16.80 -18.98
N GLN A 165 13.18 -15.66 -19.64
CA GLN A 165 13.34 -15.51 -21.10
C GLN A 165 14.64 -14.81 -21.52
N ASN A 166 15.44 -14.33 -20.56
CA ASN A 166 16.72 -13.66 -20.81
C ASN A 166 16.61 -12.48 -21.80
N GLN A 167 15.50 -11.74 -21.77
CA GLN A 167 15.26 -10.58 -22.61
C GLN A 167 15.72 -9.29 -21.94
N ASN A 168 16.43 -8.44 -22.69
CA ASN A 168 16.70 -7.08 -22.26
C ASN A 168 15.49 -6.19 -22.59
N VAL A 169 14.79 -5.74 -21.55
CA VAL A 169 13.59 -4.91 -21.64
C VAL A 169 13.86 -3.43 -21.36
N ILE A 170 15.11 -3.02 -21.08
CA ILE A 170 15.43 -1.65 -20.67
C ILE A 170 14.93 -0.64 -21.71
N ASP A 171 15.23 -0.85 -22.99
CA ASP A 171 14.81 0.05 -24.07
C ASP A 171 13.28 0.14 -24.17
N GLN A 172 12.60 -1.01 -24.00
CA GLN A 172 11.13 -1.07 -24.03
C GLN A 172 10.52 -0.33 -22.84
N LEU A 173 11.06 -0.49 -21.63
CA LEU A 173 10.58 0.19 -20.41
C LEU A 173 10.97 1.67 -20.35
N SER A 174 11.98 2.08 -21.11
CA SER A 174 12.45 3.47 -21.19
C SER A 174 11.65 4.33 -22.17
N ASN A 175 10.90 3.70 -23.07
CA ASN A 175 10.18 4.40 -24.12
C ASN A 175 9.06 5.27 -23.54
N SER A 176 8.76 6.39 -24.19
CA SER A 176 7.64 7.27 -23.82
C SER A 176 6.50 7.26 -24.84
N GLU A 177 6.72 6.68 -26.02
CA GLU A 177 5.75 6.67 -27.11
C GLU A 177 5.24 5.25 -27.39
N GLY A 178 3.97 5.15 -27.74
CA GLY A 178 3.28 3.89 -28.00
C GLY A 178 2.72 3.23 -26.74
N GLU A 179 2.43 1.95 -26.88
CA GLU A 179 1.76 1.14 -25.87
C GLU A 179 2.47 -0.21 -25.75
N MET A 180 2.35 -0.86 -24.59
CA MET A 180 2.92 -2.16 -24.31
C MET A 180 1.85 -3.09 -23.76
N VAL A 181 1.83 -4.33 -24.25
CA VAL A 181 0.87 -5.35 -23.82
C VAL A 181 1.45 -6.12 -22.65
N PHE A 182 0.62 -6.31 -21.61
CA PHE A 182 0.95 -7.10 -20.44
C PHE A 182 -0.17 -8.10 -20.20
N PRO A 183 0.14 -9.36 -19.82
CA PRO A 183 -0.89 -10.37 -19.53
C PRO A 183 -1.82 -10.00 -18.37
N CYS A 184 -1.44 -9.05 -17.51
CA CYS A 184 -2.25 -8.59 -16.38
C CYS A 184 -3.25 -7.47 -16.72
N PHE A 185 -3.21 -6.93 -17.95
CA PHE A 185 -4.11 -5.87 -18.40
C PHE A 185 -4.85 -6.29 -19.67
N VAL A 186 -6.14 -5.93 -19.78
CA VAL A 186 -6.90 -6.21 -21.01
C VAL A 186 -6.50 -5.25 -22.12
N ASN A 187 -6.22 -3.99 -21.78
CA ASN A 187 -5.82 -2.96 -22.73
C ASN A 187 -4.30 -2.78 -22.72
N PRO A 188 -3.70 -2.41 -23.86
CA PRO A 188 -2.30 -2.00 -23.91
C PRO A 188 -2.05 -0.81 -22.97
N VAL A 189 -0.97 -0.88 -22.20
CA VAL A 189 -0.58 0.17 -21.25
C VAL A 189 0.27 1.21 -21.98
N PRO A 190 -0.07 2.51 -21.91
CA PRO A 190 0.74 3.56 -22.49
C PRO A 190 2.18 3.56 -21.96
N GLN A 191 3.17 3.67 -22.85
CA GLN A 191 4.58 3.62 -22.50
C GLN A 191 4.99 4.70 -21.49
N LYS A 192 4.35 5.88 -21.53
CA LYS A 192 4.53 6.92 -20.50
C LYS A 192 4.16 6.48 -19.08
N VAL A 193 3.16 5.60 -18.93
CA VAL A 193 2.77 5.01 -17.64
C VAL A 193 3.80 3.96 -17.24
N VAL A 194 4.14 3.03 -18.15
CA VAL A 194 5.15 1.97 -17.94
C VAL A 194 6.49 2.56 -17.47
N ARG A 195 6.99 3.57 -18.18
CA ARG A 195 8.25 4.25 -17.84
C ARG A 195 8.26 4.82 -16.44
N THR A 196 7.13 5.35 -15.98
CA THR A 196 7.03 6.00 -14.67
C THR A 196 7.12 4.99 -13.52
N VAL A 197 6.55 3.80 -13.71
CA VAL A 197 6.50 2.76 -12.66
C VAL A 197 7.67 1.77 -12.70
N SER A 198 8.41 1.71 -13.81
CA SER A 198 9.54 0.78 -13.98
C SER A 198 10.77 1.16 -13.17
N ARG A 199 10.95 2.45 -12.81
CA ARG A 199 12.08 2.97 -12.03
C ARG A 199 13.46 2.46 -12.49
N ILE A 200 13.64 2.35 -13.81
CA ILE A 200 14.88 1.89 -14.45
C ILE A 200 16.11 2.74 -14.06
N ASP A 201 15.88 3.97 -13.61
CA ASP A 201 16.88 4.91 -13.11
C ASP A 201 17.56 4.45 -11.81
N GLU A 202 16.88 3.63 -11.00
CA GLU A 202 17.48 3.00 -9.80
C GLU A 202 18.16 1.65 -10.09
N GLY A 203 18.10 1.19 -11.34
CA GLY A 203 18.64 -0.10 -11.77
C GLY A 203 17.62 -1.25 -11.70
N LEU A 204 17.55 -2.06 -12.76
CA LEU A 204 16.67 -3.24 -12.81
C LEU A 204 17.14 -4.36 -11.88
N ASP A 205 18.43 -4.43 -11.56
CA ASP A 205 19.01 -5.53 -10.78
C ASP A 205 18.32 -5.72 -9.42
N PHE A 206 18.02 -4.62 -8.73
CA PHE A 206 17.28 -4.67 -7.48
C PHE A 206 15.87 -5.24 -7.67
N LEU A 207 15.15 -4.76 -8.68
CA LEU A 207 13.78 -5.20 -8.97
C LEU A 207 13.75 -6.69 -9.29
N LEU A 208 14.72 -7.17 -10.07
CA LEU A 208 14.84 -8.60 -10.39
C LEU A 208 15.12 -9.43 -9.14
N TYR A 209 16.10 -9.03 -8.33
CA TYR A 209 16.42 -9.71 -7.08
C TYR A 209 15.21 -9.75 -6.13
N TYR A 210 14.52 -8.62 -5.96
CA TYR A 210 13.33 -8.49 -5.14
C TYR A 210 12.21 -9.47 -5.51
N PHE A 211 11.88 -9.58 -6.80
CA PHE A 211 10.83 -10.49 -7.26
C PHE A 211 11.29 -11.96 -7.28
N GLN A 212 12.58 -12.22 -7.42
CA GLN A 212 13.15 -13.56 -7.21
C GLN A 212 12.98 -14.02 -5.75
N GLU A 213 13.16 -13.13 -4.77
CA GLU A 213 12.91 -13.47 -3.37
C GLU A 213 11.43 -13.76 -3.13
N ILE A 214 10.51 -12.97 -3.72
CA ILE A 214 9.06 -13.25 -3.64
C ILE A 214 8.71 -14.64 -4.18
N ARG A 215 9.42 -15.16 -5.20
CA ARG A 215 9.21 -16.52 -5.72
C ARG A 215 9.47 -17.62 -4.69
N LYS A 216 10.28 -17.36 -3.65
CA LYS A 216 10.57 -18.32 -2.58
C LYS A 216 9.43 -18.42 -1.55
N ALA A 217 8.48 -17.49 -1.56
CA ALA A 217 7.35 -17.52 -0.63
C ALA A 217 6.42 -18.71 -0.90
N LYS A 218 5.77 -19.21 0.15
CA LYS A 218 4.74 -20.25 0.05
C LYS A 218 3.46 -19.73 -0.61
N GLY A 219 3.21 -18.42 -0.55
CA GLY A 219 2.05 -17.77 -1.15
C GLY A 219 2.12 -16.26 -1.04
N ILE A 220 1.34 -15.57 -1.88
CA ILE A 220 1.29 -14.11 -1.92
C ILE A 220 -0.14 -13.67 -1.60
N MET A 221 -0.32 -13.00 -0.47
CA MET A 221 -1.58 -12.33 -0.12
C MET A 221 -1.61 -10.96 -0.80
N VAL A 222 -2.70 -10.62 -1.47
CA VAL A 222 -2.85 -9.32 -2.15
C VAL A 222 -4.06 -8.61 -1.58
N ASN A 223 -3.92 -7.32 -1.28
CA ASN A 223 -5.02 -6.50 -0.78
C ASN A 223 -5.99 -6.11 -1.90
N THR A 224 -6.69 -7.11 -2.43
CA THR A 224 -7.71 -6.98 -3.49
C THR A 224 -8.76 -8.07 -3.37
N PHE A 225 -9.79 -8.03 -4.23
CA PHE A 225 -10.83 -9.06 -4.31
C PHE A 225 -11.06 -9.49 -5.77
N LEU A 226 -11.52 -10.73 -5.93
CA LEU A 226 -11.65 -11.39 -7.24
C LEU A 226 -12.46 -10.55 -8.24
N GLU A 227 -13.55 -9.96 -7.78
CA GLU A 227 -14.48 -9.24 -8.65
C GLU A 227 -13.96 -7.88 -9.12
N LEU A 228 -12.95 -7.31 -8.45
CA LEU A 228 -12.28 -6.08 -8.89
C LEU A 228 -11.28 -6.39 -10.00
N GLU A 229 -10.41 -7.38 -9.77
CA GLU A 229 -9.24 -7.66 -10.59
C GLU A 229 -9.31 -9.05 -11.24
N THR A 230 -10.50 -9.41 -11.76
CA THR A 230 -10.78 -10.77 -12.25
C THR A 230 -9.81 -11.22 -13.34
N HIS A 231 -9.42 -10.33 -14.24
CA HIS A 231 -8.56 -10.66 -15.38
C HIS A 231 -7.18 -11.14 -14.91
N VAL A 232 -6.47 -10.31 -14.14
CA VAL A 232 -5.13 -10.63 -13.63
C VAL A 232 -5.14 -11.77 -12.60
N ILE A 233 -6.16 -11.85 -11.74
CA ILE A 233 -6.24 -12.94 -10.76
C ILE A 233 -6.35 -14.30 -11.47
N LYS A 234 -7.07 -14.34 -12.60
CA LYS A 234 -7.21 -15.56 -13.41
C LYS A 234 -5.97 -15.88 -14.26
N SER A 235 -5.04 -14.94 -14.45
CA SER A 235 -3.80 -15.21 -15.19
C SER A 235 -2.69 -15.80 -14.32
N PHE A 236 -2.74 -15.65 -12.99
CA PHE A 236 -1.69 -16.17 -12.08
C PHE A 236 -1.49 -17.69 -12.10
N PRO A 237 -2.53 -18.55 -12.21
CA PRO A 237 -2.33 -20.01 -12.21
C PRO A 237 -1.45 -20.53 -13.35
N ASP A 238 -1.33 -19.79 -14.45
CA ASP A 238 -0.48 -20.14 -15.60
C ASP A 238 0.97 -19.67 -15.44
N THR A 239 1.33 -19.15 -14.26
CA THR A 239 2.68 -18.64 -13.96
C THR A 239 3.46 -19.59 -13.05
N ASN A 240 4.78 -19.51 -13.07
CA ASN A 240 5.66 -20.26 -12.15
C ASN A 240 5.77 -19.62 -10.74
N PHE A 241 4.85 -18.72 -10.39
CA PHE A 241 4.88 -17.99 -9.13
C PHE A 241 4.05 -18.66 -8.02
N PRO A 242 4.30 -18.31 -6.75
CA PRO A 242 3.51 -18.81 -5.64
C PRO A 242 2.02 -18.48 -5.79
N LEU A 243 1.18 -19.29 -5.15
CA LEU A 243 -0.27 -19.09 -5.19
C LEU A 243 -0.65 -17.71 -4.64
N VAL A 244 -1.47 -16.99 -5.40
CA VAL A 244 -1.98 -15.66 -5.05
C VAL A 244 -3.32 -15.76 -4.34
N TYR A 245 -3.44 -15.09 -3.19
CA TYR A 245 -4.63 -15.05 -2.34
C TYR A 245 -5.18 -13.61 -2.30
N PRO A 246 -6.28 -13.31 -3.01
CA PRO A 246 -7.02 -12.07 -2.83
C PRO A 246 -7.65 -12.07 -1.44
N VAL A 247 -7.23 -11.18 -0.56
CA VAL A 247 -7.68 -11.14 0.86
C VAL A 247 -8.39 -9.83 1.23
N GLY A 248 -8.55 -8.93 0.26
CA GLY A 248 -9.10 -7.59 0.42
C GLY A 248 -10.60 -7.46 0.16
N PRO A 249 -11.16 -6.25 0.25
CA PRO A 249 -10.46 -5.03 0.66
C PRO A 249 -10.17 -5.03 2.18
N ILE A 250 -8.89 -4.88 2.53
CA ILE A 250 -8.42 -4.71 3.91
C ILE A 250 -8.30 -3.22 4.18
N LEU A 251 -9.17 -2.73 5.06
CA LEU A 251 -9.36 -1.30 5.34
C LEU A 251 -9.39 -1.06 6.84
N ASN A 252 -8.79 0.04 7.29
CA ASN A 252 -8.94 0.51 8.67
C ASN A 252 -10.17 1.42 8.76
N LEU A 253 -11.33 0.85 9.13
CA LEU A 253 -12.59 1.59 9.21
C LEU A 253 -12.81 2.31 10.56
N ASP A 254 -12.15 1.86 11.63
CA ASP A 254 -12.36 2.36 12.99
C ASP A 254 -11.55 3.63 13.30
N GLY A 255 -10.56 3.96 12.45
CA GLY A 255 -9.60 5.03 12.71
C GLY A 255 -8.66 4.70 13.88
N VAL A 256 -7.83 5.66 14.31
CA VAL A 256 -6.88 5.47 15.43
C VAL A 256 -7.40 6.11 16.72
N ALA A 257 -7.06 5.52 17.87
CA ALA A 257 -7.35 6.05 19.20
C ALA A 257 -6.56 7.35 19.47
N GLY A 258 -7.21 8.35 20.08
CA GLY A 258 -6.59 9.65 20.40
C GLY A 258 -7.02 10.84 19.54
N LYS A 259 -8.14 10.71 18.81
CA LYS A 259 -8.74 11.72 17.92
C LYS A 259 -8.72 13.15 18.49
N ALA A 260 -8.11 14.09 17.79
CA ALA A 260 -8.54 15.48 17.76
C ALA A 260 -10.00 15.56 17.28
N ASP A 261 -10.72 16.59 17.73
CA ASP A 261 -12.16 16.72 17.52
C ASP A 261 -12.48 17.13 16.07
N ASP A 262 -12.46 16.17 15.12
CA ASP A 262 -12.89 16.37 13.72
C ASP A 262 -14.39 16.71 13.57
N LYS A 263 -15.08 16.93 14.69
CA LYS A 263 -16.50 17.29 14.75
C LYS A 263 -16.82 18.51 13.89
N ASP A 264 -15.91 19.46 13.77
CA ASP A 264 -16.18 20.67 12.98
C ASP A 264 -16.31 20.36 11.48
N VAL A 265 -15.42 19.53 10.93
CA VAL A 265 -15.48 19.11 9.53
C VAL A 265 -16.69 18.21 9.29
N LEU A 266 -16.95 17.26 10.18
CA LEU A 266 -18.10 16.35 10.07
C LEU A 266 -19.42 17.11 10.19
N SER A 267 -19.54 18.02 11.15
CA SER A 267 -20.71 18.89 11.33
C SER A 267 -20.93 19.79 10.12
N TRP A 268 -19.86 20.31 9.52
CA TRP A 268 -19.97 21.07 8.27
C TRP A 268 -20.46 20.18 7.12
N LEU A 269 -19.97 18.94 6.99
CA LEU A 269 -20.42 17.98 5.97
C LEU A 269 -21.89 17.60 6.13
N ASP A 270 -22.37 17.42 7.37
CA ASP A 270 -23.77 17.12 7.68
C ASP A 270 -24.74 18.19 7.15
N GLY A 271 -24.27 19.44 7.02
CA GLY A 271 -25.03 20.56 6.45
C GLY A 271 -25.08 20.61 4.92
N GLN A 272 -24.37 19.73 4.20
CA GLN A 272 -24.24 19.80 2.75
C GLN A 272 -25.21 18.86 2.01
N PRO A 273 -25.67 19.21 0.80
CA PRO A 273 -26.44 18.29 -0.02
C PRO A 273 -25.67 16.99 -0.33
N PRO A 274 -26.36 15.83 -0.50
CA PRO A 274 -25.70 14.58 -0.84
C PRO A 274 -24.89 14.68 -2.15
N SER A 275 -23.71 14.07 -2.17
CA SER A 275 -22.83 14.04 -3.36
C SER A 275 -22.47 15.43 -3.92
N SER A 276 -22.41 16.46 -3.07
CA SER A 276 -22.14 17.86 -3.51
C SER A 276 -20.76 18.41 -3.14
N VAL A 277 -19.97 17.65 -2.38
CA VAL A 277 -18.65 18.05 -1.86
C VAL A 277 -17.53 17.25 -2.53
N VAL A 278 -16.46 17.93 -2.93
CA VAL A 278 -15.21 17.33 -3.43
C VAL A 278 -14.23 17.13 -2.28
N VAL A 279 -13.63 15.96 -2.15
CA VAL A 279 -12.56 15.71 -1.17
C VAL A 279 -11.22 15.61 -1.88
N LEU A 280 -10.24 16.41 -1.46
CA LEU A 280 -8.90 16.41 -2.02
C LEU A 280 -7.91 15.82 -1.00
N CYS A 281 -7.25 14.74 -1.40
CA CYS A 281 -6.31 13.97 -0.61
C CYS A 281 -5.19 13.43 -1.52
N PHE A 282 -3.93 13.72 -1.18
CA PHE A 282 -2.75 13.25 -1.92
C PHE A 282 -1.90 12.27 -1.10
N GLY A 283 -2.57 11.47 -0.26
CA GLY A 283 -1.93 10.45 0.56
C GLY A 283 -1.08 11.03 1.70
N SER A 284 -0.16 10.19 2.20
CA SER A 284 0.63 10.51 3.38
C SER A 284 1.89 11.32 3.12
N MET A 285 2.43 11.22 1.91
CA MET A 285 3.66 11.91 1.49
C MET A 285 3.42 12.97 0.41
N GLY A 286 2.23 13.01 -0.20
CA GLY A 286 1.95 13.96 -1.28
C GLY A 286 1.78 15.39 -0.77
N SER A 287 2.57 16.30 -1.34
CA SER A 287 2.50 17.74 -1.12
C SER A 287 2.88 18.44 -2.42
N PHE A 288 2.35 19.64 -2.65
CA PHE A 288 2.65 20.44 -3.84
C PHE A 288 3.38 21.72 -3.47
N ASN A 289 4.16 22.25 -4.42
CA ASN A 289 4.77 23.58 -4.28
C ASN A 289 3.70 24.69 -4.31
N GLU A 290 4.08 25.89 -3.88
CA GLU A 290 3.17 27.04 -3.77
C GLU A 290 2.45 27.37 -5.09
N VAL A 291 3.16 27.25 -6.23
CA VAL A 291 2.58 27.53 -7.55
C VAL A 291 1.44 26.57 -7.85
N GLN A 292 1.66 25.26 -7.68
CA GLN A 292 0.63 24.27 -7.93
C GLN A 292 -0.52 24.35 -6.91
N VAL A 293 -0.26 24.70 -5.65
CA VAL A 293 -1.29 24.95 -4.64
C VAL A 293 -2.21 26.11 -5.06
N LYS A 294 -1.64 27.19 -5.61
CA LYS A 294 -2.43 28.32 -6.14
C LYS A 294 -3.31 27.91 -7.31
N GLU A 295 -2.79 27.14 -8.27
CA GLU A 295 -3.59 26.63 -9.39
C GLU A 295 -4.75 25.73 -8.91
N ILE A 296 -4.51 24.87 -7.91
CA ILE A 296 -5.55 24.02 -7.31
C ILE A 296 -6.62 24.88 -6.64
N ALA A 297 -6.23 25.88 -5.85
CA ALA A 297 -7.16 26.77 -5.16
C ALA A 297 -8.04 27.56 -6.14
N CYS A 298 -7.43 28.15 -7.18
CA CYS A 298 -8.15 28.86 -8.24
C CYS A 298 -9.11 27.92 -9.00
N GLY A 299 -8.68 26.69 -9.29
CA GLY A 299 -9.50 25.71 -9.98
C GLY A 299 -10.71 25.26 -9.14
N LEU A 300 -10.51 25.07 -7.83
CA LEU A 300 -11.58 24.78 -6.88
C LEU A 300 -12.60 25.92 -6.82
N GLU A 301 -12.15 27.17 -6.68
CA GLU A 301 -13.02 28.35 -6.66
C GLU A 301 -13.84 28.47 -7.95
N ARG A 302 -13.19 28.35 -9.12
CA ARG A 302 -13.85 28.42 -10.44
C ARG A 302 -14.79 27.25 -10.72
N SER A 303 -14.57 26.10 -10.09
CA SER A 303 -15.48 24.96 -10.21
C SER A 303 -16.84 25.24 -9.59
N GLY A 304 -16.92 26.12 -8.58
CA GLY A 304 -18.15 26.41 -7.83
C GLY A 304 -18.60 25.29 -6.89
N HIS A 305 -17.83 24.19 -6.79
CA HIS A 305 -18.15 23.09 -5.89
C HIS A 305 -17.59 23.34 -4.49
N ARG A 306 -18.32 22.86 -3.48
CA ARG A 306 -17.84 22.83 -2.11
C ARG A 306 -16.74 21.78 -1.98
N PHE A 307 -15.76 21.99 -1.11
CA PHE A 307 -14.66 21.05 -0.97
C PHE A 307 -14.16 20.93 0.46
N VAL A 308 -13.54 19.79 0.74
CA VAL A 308 -12.65 19.56 1.89
C VAL A 308 -11.28 19.21 1.33
N TRP A 309 -10.27 19.99 1.69
CA TRP A 309 -8.90 19.78 1.20
C TRP A 309 -7.95 19.54 2.36
N SER A 310 -7.39 18.34 2.42
CA SER A 310 -6.27 18.04 3.30
C SER A 310 -4.96 18.48 2.64
N LEU A 311 -4.50 19.66 2.99
CA LEU A 311 -3.30 20.27 2.43
C LEU A 311 -2.07 20.01 3.32
N ARG A 312 -0.98 19.57 2.69
CA ARG A 312 0.35 19.45 3.32
C ARG A 312 1.31 20.47 2.73
N LEU A 313 2.16 21.04 3.58
CA LEU A 313 3.29 21.83 3.13
C LEU A 313 4.43 20.91 2.68
N PRO A 314 5.17 21.27 1.61
CA PRO A 314 6.37 20.53 1.22
C PRO A 314 7.46 20.65 2.29
N PRO A 315 8.35 19.64 2.41
CA PRO A 315 9.46 19.71 3.35
C PRO A 315 10.40 20.88 2.99
N PRO A 316 11.02 21.56 3.98
CA PRO A 316 12.04 22.57 3.72
C PRO A 316 13.21 21.98 2.91
N LEU A 317 13.70 22.73 1.92
CA LEU A 317 14.73 22.29 0.97
C LEU A 317 16.15 22.16 1.56
N GLU A 318 16.39 22.61 2.79
CA GLU A 318 17.73 22.61 3.40
C GLU A 318 17.94 21.41 4.33
N GLN A 319 18.93 20.58 3.98
CA GLN A 319 19.39 19.46 4.79
C GLN A 319 20.05 19.92 6.09
N SER A 320 19.79 19.14 7.13
CA SER A 320 20.57 18.97 8.37
C SER A 320 20.18 19.83 9.58
N ARG A 321 19.89 19.08 10.66
CA ARG A 321 19.86 19.44 12.08
C ARG A 321 18.54 20.04 12.58
N ASP A 322 17.81 19.21 13.33
CA ASP A 322 16.74 19.60 14.25
C ASP A 322 15.62 20.46 13.68
N VAL A 323 14.94 19.95 12.64
CA VAL A 323 13.62 20.48 12.31
C VAL A 323 12.61 19.80 13.23
N HIS A 324 12.18 20.55 14.26
CA HIS A 324 10.89 20.31 14.89
C HIS A 324 9.83 20.38 13.79
N TYR A 325 9.22 19.24 13.47
CA TYR A 325 7.93 19.26 12.80
C TYR A 325 7.00 20.00 13.74
N ASP A 326 6.61 21.23 13.41
CA ASP A 326 5.36 21.75 13.93
C ASP A 326 4.28 20.74 13.57
N ASP A 327 3.57 20.33 14.60
CA ASP A 327 2.71 19.17 14.64
C ASP A 327 1.79 19.08 13.40
N PRO A 328 1.93 18.06 12.53
CA PRO A 328 1.06 17.91 11.37
C PRO A 328 -0.42 17.66 11.74
N ARG A 329 -0.73 17.43 13.02
CA ARG A 329 -2.10 17.44 13.56
C ARG A 329 -2.73 18.84 13.59
N VAL A 330 -1.95 19.91 13.41
CA VAL A 330 -2.45 21.29 13.37
C VAL A 330 -3.12 21.63 12.03
N LEU A 331 -2.86 20.86 10.96
CA LEU A 331 -3.38 21.16 9.62
C LEU A 331 -4.22 20.04 9.00
N LEU A 332 -4.23 18.84 9.58
CA LEU A 332 -4.92 17.68 9.00
C LEU A 332 -5.76 16.96 10.05
N PRO A 333 -6.92 16.42 9.66
CA PRO A 333 -7.70 15.54 10.54
C PRO A 333 -6.85 14.38 11.05
N ASP A 334 -6.93 14.09 12.34
CA ASP A 334 -6.25 12.93 12.93
C ASP A 334 -6.80 11.63 12.29
N GLY A 335 -5.94 10.72 11.85
CA GLY A 335 -6.38 9.55 11.09
C GLY A 335 -6.39 9.74 9.56
N PHE A 336 -6.05 10.93 9.05
CA PHE A 336 -5.96 11.18 7.61
C PHE A 336 -4.76 10.52 6.93
N LEU A 337 -3.59 10.52 7.59
CA LEU A 337 -2.40 9.82 7.12
C LEU A 337 -2.63 8.30 7.03
N GLU A 338 -3.52 7.83 7.89
CA GLU A 338 -3.83 6.44 8.22
C GLU A 338 -4.82 5.78 7.26
N ARG A 339 -5.47 6.60 6.41
CA ARG A 339 -6.39 6.22 5.31
C ARG A 339 -5.66 5.99 3.98
N THR A 340 -4.60 5.20 4.02
CA THR A 340 -3.70 4.99 2.88
C THR A 340 -3.95 3.67 2.16
N ASN A 341 -5.22 3.42 1.84
CA ASN A 341 -5.57 2.69 0.60
C ASN A 341 -6.76 3.38 -0.09
N SER A 342 -6.54 4.64 -0.48
CA SER A 342 -7.60 5.59 -0.84
C SER A 342 -8.56 5.09 -1.92
N MET A 343 -8.09 4.31 -2.89
CA MET A 343 -8.95 3.74 -3.94
C MET A 343 -9.89 2.67 -3.38
N LEU A 344 -9.41 1.72 -2.58
CA LEU A 344 -10.27 0.70 -1.98
C LEU A 344 -11.24 1.30 -0.96
N GLU A 345 -10.83 2.32 -0.22
CA GLU A 345 -11.72 3.08 0.66
C GLU A 345 -12.81 3.79 -0.14
N SER A 346 -12.44 4.49 -1.22
CA SER A 346 -13.39 5.18 -2.09
C SER A 346 -14.40 4.21 -2.70
N LEU A 347 -13.95 3.04 -3.17
CA LEU A 347 -14.81 1.97 -3.64
C LEU A 347 -15.71 1.43 -2.53
N TRP A 348 -15.17 1.17 -1.33
CA TRP A 348 -15.95 0.68 -0.20
C TRP A 348 -17.10 1.61 0.19
N PHE A 349 -16.87 2.92 0.13
CA PHE A 349 -17.89 3.94 0.42
C PHE A 349 -18.71 4.37 -0.79
N GLY A 350 -18.40 3.87 -2.00
CA GLY A 350 -19.16 4.20 -3.21
C GLY A 350 -18.96 5.65 -3.68
N VAL A 351 -17.77 6.21 -3.43
CA VAL A 351 -17.38 7.57 -3.83
C VAL A 351 -16.53 7.49 -5.11
N PRO A 352 -16.88 8.20 -6.19
CA PRO A 352 -16.06 8.23 -7.39
C PRO A 352 -14.76 9.01 -7.16
N THR A 353 -13.68 8.61 -7.84
CA THR A 353 -12.36 9.23 -7.73
C THR A 353 -11.95 9.87 -9.05
N ALA A 354 -11.23 10.98 -8.98
CA ALA A 354 -10.50 11.56 -10.12
C ALA A 354 -9.01 11.29 -9.96
N THR A 355 -8.36 10.69 -10.97
CA THR A 355 -7.00 10.15 -10.81
C THR A 355 -5.92 11.19 -11.09
N TRP A 356 -5.27 11.66 -10.02
CA TRP A 356 -4.09 12.52 -10.06
C TRP A 356 -2.90 11.84 -9.35
N PRO A 357 -2.26 10.86 -10.00
CA PRO A 357 -1.15 10.10 -9.43
C PRO A 357 0.09 10.98 -9.23
N LEU A 358 0.88 10.67 -8.20
CA LEU A 358 2.10 11.37 -7.85
C LEU A 358 3.33 10.46 -7.95
N TYR A 359 3.32 9.28 -7.32
CA TYR A 359 4.53 8.45 -7.18
C TYR A 359 4.22 6.95 -7.10
N ALA A 360 5.26 6.13 -6.97
CA ALA A 360 5.20 4.68 -6.90
C ALA A 360 4.44 4.06 -8.08
N GLU A 361 3.42 3.24 -7.83
CA GLU A 361 2.59 2.58 -8.85
C GLU A 361 1.31 3.35 -9.20
N GLN A 362 1.11 4.55 -8.66
CA GLN A 362 -0.18 5.26 -8.75
C GLN A 362 -0.63 5.52 -10.19
N GLN A 363 0.29 5.68 -11.14
CA GLN A 363 -0.02 5.85 -12.56
C GLN A 363 -0.60 4.57 -13.18
N LEU A 364 -0.12 3.39 -12.78
CA LEU A 364 -0.73 2.12 -13.19
C LEU A 364 -2.10 1.94 -12.54
N ASN A 365 -2.24 2.29 -11.26
CA ASN A 365 -3.54 2.23 -10.59
C ASN A 365 -4.55 3.20 -11.24
N ALA A 366 -4.09 4.38 -11.67
CA ALA A 366 -4.90 5.32 -12.41
C ALA A 366 -5.34 4.75 -13.77
N PHE A 367 -4.41 4.13 -14.51
CA PHE A 367 -4.72 3.44 -15.77
C PHE A 367 -5.75 2.34 -15.58
N GLU A 368 -5.56 1.48 -14.58
CA GLU A 368 -6.51 0.42 -14.26
C GLU A 368 -7.90 0.99 -13.93
N MET A 369 -7.96 1.97 -13.02
CA MET A 369 -9.23 2.53 -12.58
C MET A 369 -9.99 3.29 -13.67
N VAL A 370 -9.28 3.98 -14.56
CA VAL A 370 -9.89 4.79 -15.63
C VAL A 370 -10.20 3.95 -16.86
N VAL A 371 -9.23 3.16 -17.33
CA VAL A 371 -9.27 2.49 -18.64
C VAL A 371 -9.83 1.07 -18.53
N GLU A 372 -9.30 0.25 -17.62
CA GLU A 372 -9.72 -1.14 -17.46
C GLU A 372 -11.10 -1.24 -16.82
N LEU A 373 -11.25 -0.61 -15.64
CA LEU A 373 -12.41 -0.82 -14.77
C LEU A 373 -13.49 0.24 -14.98
N ARG A 374 -13.12 1.42 -15.51
CA ARG A 374 -14.02 2.57 -15.66
C ARG A 374 -14.74 2.94 -14.34
N LEU A 375 -13.97 2.91 -13.26
CA LEU A 375 -14.38 3.25 -11.88
C LEU A 375 -13.81 4.59 -11.40
N ALA A 376 -13.06 5.29 -12.25
CA ALA A 376 -12.54 6.62 -11.95
C ALA A 376 -12.55 7.52 -13.19
N VAL A 377 -12.51 8.83 -12.94
CA VAL A 377 -12.39 9.87 -13.96
C VAL A 377 -10.92 10.21 -14.19
N ASP A 378 -10.51 10.32 -15.45
CA ASP A 378 -9.17 10.81 -15.77
C ASP A 378 -9.05 12.30 -15.43
N PHE A 379 -8.15 12.58 -14.49
CA PHE A 379 -7.75 13.93 -14.15
C PHE A 379 -6.41 14.26 -14.80
N LYS A 380 -5.37 13.49 -14.45
CA LYS A 380 -4.03 13.61 -15.03
C LYS A 380 -3.23 12.31 -14.84
N MET A 381 -3.69 11.22 -15.46
CA MET A 381 -3.12 9.87 -15.30
C MET A 381 -1.60 9.75 -15.49
N ASP A 382 -0.97 10.66 -16.25
CA ASP A 382 0.48 10.67 -16.50
C ASP A 382 1.26 11.67 -15.62
N TYR A 383 0.61 12.32 -14.65
CA TYR A 383 1.31 13.16 -13.69
C TYR A 383 2.26 12.31 -12.85
N LYS A 384 3.42 12.89 -12.52
CA LYS A 384 4.37 12.28 -11.60
C LYS A 384 5.13 13.34 -10.83
N MET A 385 5.59 12.92 -9.67
CA MET A 385 6.38 13.68 -8.74
C MET A 385 7.52 12.81 -8.23
N ASP A 386 8.75 13.28 -8.38
CA ASP A 386 9.89 12.74 -7.67
C ASP A 386 9.87 13.27 -6.23
N LEU A 387 9.48 12.41 -5.29
CA LEU A 387 9.43 12.74 -3.86
C LEU A 387 10.80 13.08 -3.28
N PHE A 388 11.88 12.61 -3.91
CA PHE A 388 13.24 12.68 -3.41
C PHE A 388 14.13 13.65 -4.19
N ASN A 389 13.61 14.17 -5.32
CA ASN A 389 14.22 15.25 -6.10
C ASN A 389 13.17 16.28 -6.56
N PRO A 390 12.68 17.15 -5.66
CA PRO A 390 11.62 18.12 -5.95
C PRO A 390 11.91 19.05 -7.14
N ASP A 391 13.18 19.34 -7.40
CA ASP A 391 13.63 20.23 -8.48
C ASP A 391 13.31 19.72 -9.89
N THR A 392 13.00 18.42 -9.99
CA THR A 392 12.58 17.78 -11.26
C THR A 392 11.08 17.92 -11.53
N ASN A 393 10.29 18.31 -10.52
CA ASN A 393 8.82 18.39 -10.59
C ASN A 393 8.35 19.72 -11.17
N LYS A 394 8.61 19.91 -12.47
CA LYS A 394 8.32 21.17 -13.19
C LYS A 394 6.94 21.22 -13.85
N VAL A 395 6.22 20.11 -13.89
CA VAL A 395 4.89 20.05 -14.52
C VAL A 395 3.86 20.64 -13.55
N ILE A 396 3.28 21.77 -13.95
CA ILE A 396 2.17 22.42 -13.26
C ILE A 396 0.88 22.08 -14.01
N VAL A 397 -0.12 21.60 -13.30
CA VAL A 397 -1.49 21.43 -13.79
C VAL A 397 -2.22 22.76 -13.61
N SER A 398 -2.72 23.34 -14.70
CA SER A 398 -3.29 24.68 -14.68
C SER A 398 -4.65 24.73 -13.97
N THR A 399 -5.05 25.93 -13.58
CA THR A 399 -6.37 26.25 -13.04
C THR A 399 -7.50 25.71 -13.92
N GLU A 400 -7.40 25.84 -15.24
CA GLU A 400 -8.38 25.32 -16.20
C GLU A 400 -8.43 23.80 -16.21
N GLU A 401 -7.28 23.13 -16.15
CA GLU A 401 -7.20 21.67 -16.06
C GLU A 401 -7.85 21.18 -14.74
N VAL A 402 -7.58 21.87 -13.63
CA VAL A 402 -8.17 21.56 -12.32
C VAL A 402 -9.69 21.76 -12.33
N GLU A 403 -10.18 22.92 -12.77
CA GLU A 403 -11.60 23.22 -12.90
C GLU A 403 -12.30 22.14 -13.75
N GLY A 404 -11.74 21.83 -14.92
CA GLY A 404 -12.27 20.83 -15.83
C GLY A 404 -12.31 19.43 -15.20
N GLY A 405 -11.25 19.04 -14.50
CA GLY A 405 -11.18 17.75 -13.81
C GLY A 405 -12.22 17.62 -12.68
N ILE A 406 -12.43 18.67 -11.89
CA ILE A 406 -13.46 18.70 -10.85
C ILE A 406 -14.85 18.57 -11.46
N ARG A 407 -15.16 19.34 -12.51
CA ARG A 407 -16.48 19.27 -13.16
C ARG A 407 -16.75 17.88 -13.74
N ARG A 408 -15.79 17.29 -14.44
CA ARG A 408 -15.91 15.91 -14.93
C ARG A 408 -16.21 14.92 -13.80
N LEU A 409 -15.49 15.00 -12.67
CA LEU A 409 -15.75 14.16 -11.50
C LEU A 409 -17.18 14.32 -10.96
N MET A 410 -17.66 15.56 -10.89
CA MET A 410 -18.96 15.85 -10.29
C MET A 410 -20.12 15.47 -11.21
N GLU A 411 -19.93 15.56 -12.53
CA GLU A 411 -20.96 15.35 -13.56
C GLU A 411 -21.01 13.92 -14.11
N ASP A 412 -19.97 13.09 -13.91
CA ASP A 412 -19.92 11.72 -14.43
C ASP A 412 -20.84 10.77 -13.66
N ASN A 413 -22.07 10.62 -14.18
CA ASN A 413 -23.08 9.74 -13.62
C ASN A 413 -22.81 8.25 -13.91
N GLU A 414 -22.05 7.93 -14.97
CA GLU A 414 -21.75 6.53 -15.32
C GLU A 414 -20.75 5.95 -14.32
N VAL A 415 -19.63 6.65 -14.10
CA VAL A 415 -18.64 6.26 -13.09
C VAL A 415 -19.28 6.18 -11.71
N ARG A 416 -20.12 7.15 -11.36
CA ARG A 416 -20.84 7.15 -10.07
C ARG A 416 -21.75 5.93 -9.91
N ALA A 417 -22.44 5.50 -10.96
CA ALA A 417 -23.28 4.30 -10.91
C ALA A 417 -22.43 3.03 -10.73
N LYS A 418 -21.36 2.88 -11.53
CA LYS A 418 -20.45 1.73 -11.45
C LYS A 418 -19.76 1.61 -10.11
N VAL A 419 -19.30 2.73 -9.55
CA VAL A 419 -18.66 2.75 -8.22
C VAL A 419 -19.64 2.35 -7.11
N LYS A 420 -20.93 2.74 -7.20
CA LYS A 420 -21.96 2.29 -6.25
C LYS A 420 -22.22 0.79 -6.35
N GLU A 421 -22.17 0.21 -7.54
CA GLU A 421 -22.29 -1.24 -7.73
C GLU A 421 -21.05 -1.96 -7.16
N MET A 422 -19.85 -1.45 -7.48
CA MET A 422 -18.60 -1.99 -6.97
C MET A 422 -18.52 -1.92 -5.43
N SER A 423 -19.05 -0.86 -4.82
CA SER A 423 -19.17 -0.72 -3.36
C SER A 423 -20.01 -1.83 -2.71
N LYS A 424 -21.11 -2.22 -3.35
CA LYS A 424 -21.93 -3.34 -2.86
C LYS A 424 -21.16 -4.65 -2.97
N LEU A 425 -20.43 -4.84 -4.06
CA LEU A 425 -19.67 -6.04 -4.33
C LEU A 425 -18.46 -6.18 -3.39
N SER A 426 -17.75 -5.09 -3.13
CA SER A 426 -16.62 -5.04 -2.19
C SER A 426 -17.03 -5.37 -0.75
N ARG A 427 -18.29 -5.10 -0.37
CA ARG A 427 -18.85 -5.54 0.93
C ARG A 427 -19.28 -7.00 0.89
N ALA A 428 -19.91 -7.43 -0.20
CA ALA A 428 -20.39 -8.80 -0.37
C ALA A 428 -19.25 -9.84 -0.37
N THR A 429 -18.10 -9.51 -0.97
CA THR A 429 -16.93 -10.41 -1.00
C THR A 429 -16.35 -10.71 0.39
N MET A 430 -16.47 -9.77 1.32
CA MET A 430 -16.03 -9.94 2.72
C MET A 430 -17.04 -10.66 3.60
N ALA A 431 -18.31 -10.75 3.17
CA ALA A 431 -19.36 -11.46 3.88
C ALA A 431 -19.19 -12.99 3.74
N LYS A 432 -19.84 -13.75 4.64
CA LYS A 432 -19.76 -15.23 4.62
C LYS A 432 -20.20 -15.78 3.26
N GLY A 433 -19.28 -16.53 2.63
CA GLY A 433 -19.49 -17.11 1.29
C GLY A 433 -19.02 -16.22 0.13
N GLY A 434 -18.57 -14.98 0.40
CA GLY A 434 -17.92 -14.13 -0.58
C GLY A 434 -16.52 -14.62 -0.99
N SER A 435 -15.97 -14.08 -2.08
CA SER A 435 -14.72 -14.57 -2.67
C SER A 435 -13.52 -14.37 -1.73
N SER A 436 -13.36 -13.18 -1.15
CA SER A 436 -12.29 -12.88 -0.19
C SER A 436 -12.48 -13.60 1.14
N TYR A 437 -13.73 -13.73 1.62
CA TYR A 437 -14.04 -14.57 2.79
C TYR A 437 -13.52 -16.00 2.58
N THR A 438 -13.83 -16.59 1.42
CA THR A 438 -13.45 -17.97 1.09
C THR A 438 -11.94 -18.12 0.89
N SER A 439 -11.31 -17.13 0.24
CA SER A 439 -9.86 -17.05 0.06
C SER A 439 -9.13 -17.03 1.42
N VAL A 440 -9.58 -16.21 2.37
CA VAL A 440 -9.02 -16.17 3.73
C VAL A 440 -9.25 -17.47 4.49
N ASP A 441 -10.44 -18.09 4.37
CA ASP A 441 -10.70 -19.40 4.98
C ASP A 441 -9.75 -20.49 4.45
N TYR A 442 -9.46 -20.47 3.15
CA TYR A 442 -8.52 -21.39 2.54
C TYR A 442 -7.08 -21.11 3.01
N LEU A 443 -6.66 -19.84 3.01
CA LEU A 443 -5.36 -19.41 3.50
C LEU A 443 -5.13 -19.81 4.96
N VAL A 444 -6.11 -19.62 5.84
CA VAL A 444 -6.02 -19.99 7.27
C VAL A 444 -5.83 -21.51 7.43
N LYS A 445 -6.51 -22.32 6.61
CA LYS A 445 -6.31 -23.78 6.61
C LYS A 445 -4.89 -24.15 6.18
N GLU A 446 -4.38 -23.51 5.13
CA GLU A 446 -3.01 -23.71 4.63
C GLU A 446 -1.93 -23.26 5.62
N ILE A 447 -2.15 -22.16 6.32
CA ILE A 447 -1.25 -21.70 7.39
C ILE A 447 -1.22 -22.72 8.52
N LYS A 448 -2.37 -23.26 8.92
CA LYS A 448 -2.46 -24.21 10.03
C LYS A 448 -1.96 -25.62 9.69
N SER A 449 -1.93 -25.98 8.40
CA SER A 449 -1.34 -27.24 7.94
C SER A 449 0.18 -27.19 7.85
N ASN A 450 0.81 -26.04 8.13
CA ASN A 450 2.26 -25.90 8.14
C ASN A 450 2.91 -26.81 9.20
N THR A 451 3.57 -27.85 8.70
CA THR A 451 4.42 -28.74 9.51
C THR A 451 5.85 -28.17 9.50
N ILE A 452 6.22 -27.42 10.54
CA ILE A 452 7.58 -27.35 11.07
C ILE A 452 7.94 -28.68 11.70
#